data_AF-A0A645JP76-F1
#
_entry.id   AF-A0A645JP76-F1
#
_cell.length_a   1.000
_cell.length_b   1.000
_cell.length_c   1.000
_cell.angle_alpha   90.00
_cell.angle_beta   90.00
_cell.angle_gamma   90.00
#
_symmetry.space_group_name_H-M   'P 1'
#
loop_
_entity.id
_entity.type
_entity.pdbx_description
1 polymer ?
#
loop_
_entity_poly.entity_id
_entity_poly.type
_entity_poly.pdbx_seq_one_letter_code
_entity_poly.pdbx_strand_id
1 'polypeptide(L)'
;MDELRKGINLRAYANTKPIDAYKQEGFDMFENMIAAIQTDTVRRIFTVRIRQNEEVKRERVARESGDNVGGDDSVKKEPRKVKKVGRNDPCPCGSGLKYKKCCGRNEK
;
A
#
# COMPACT_ATOMS: atom_id res chain seq x y z
N MET A 1 -31.48 16.84 8.61
CA MET A 1 -32.54 17.83 8.35
C MET A 1 -33.86 17.18 7.96
N ASP A 2 -33.87 16.19 7.06
CA ASP A 2 -35.13 15.53 6.66
C ASP A 2 -35.81 14.76 7.80
N GLU A 3 -35.03 14.15 8.71
CA GLU A 3 -35.57 13.53 9.93
C GLU A 3 -36.12 14.56 10.90
N LEU A 4 -35.43 15.70 11.07
CA LEU A 4 -35.91 16.81 11.90
C LEU A 4 -37.27 17.30 11.41
N ARG A 5 -37.43 17.43 10.09
CA ARG A 5 -38.68 17.85 9.44
C ARG A 5 -39.82 16.85 9.67
N LYS A 6 -39.52 15.55 9.68
CA LYS A 6 -40.49 14.48 9.97
C LYS A 6 -40.89 14.44 11.45
N GLY A 7 -39.95 14.74 12.37
CA GLY A 7 -40.15 14.68 13.82
C GLY A 7 -40.77 15.94 14.44
N ILE A 8 -40.67 17.10 13.79
CA ILE A 8 -41.12 18.38 14.35
C ILE A 8 -42.63 18.45 14.63
N ASN A 9 -43.42 17.63 13.91
CA ASN A 9 -44.87 17.55 14.08
C ASN A 9 -45.27 16.98 15.45
N LEU A 10 -44.40 16.19 16.09
CA LEU A 10 -44.64 15.68 17.45
C LEU A 10 -44.38 16.74 18.52
N ARG A 11 -43.51 17.74 18.24
CA ARG A 11 -43.29 18.90 19.12
C ARG A 11 -44.44 19.91 19.06
N ALA A 12 -45.24 19.89 17.99
CA ALA A 12 -46.46 20.71 17.86
C ALA A 12 -47.45 20.52 19.03
N TYR A 13 -47.43 19.35 19.66
CA TYR A 13 -48.26 19.05 20.84
C TYR A 13 -47.87 19.86 22.08
N ALA A 14 -46.67 20.47 22.11
CA ALA A 14 -46.16 21.27 23.23
C ALA A 14 -46.52 22.76 23.14
N ASN A 15 -47.59 23.14 22.43
CA ASN A 15 -48.05 24.53 22.21
C ASN A 15 -47.03 25.47 21.53
N THR A 16 -45.88 24.97 21.08
CA THR A 16 -44.91 25.73 20.30
C THR A 16 -45.17 25.56 18.80
N LYS A 17 -44.99 26.62 18.04
CA LYS A 17 -45.19 26.59 16.58
C LYS A 17 -44.12 25.68 15.94
N PRO A 18 -44.49 24.63 15.20
CA PRO A 18 -43.53 23.67 14.65
C PRO A 18 -42.51 24.30 13.70
N ILE A 19 -42.94 25.31 12.93
CA ILE A 19 -42.07 26.04 12.00
C ILE A 19 -40.97 26.77 12.74
N ASP A 20 -41.28 27.38 13.88
CA ASP A 20 -40.31 28.15 14.66
C ASP A 20 -39.32 27.21 15.36
N ALA A 21 -39.79 26.08 15.88
CA ALA A 21 -38.93 25.03 16.44
C ALA A 21 -37.96 24.46 15.37
N TYR A 22 -38.45 24.19 14.16
CA TYR A 22 -37.59 23.71 13.06
C TYR A 22 -36.51 24.72 12.68
N LYS A 23 -36.84 26.01 12.65
CA LYS A 23 -35.89 27.07 12.36
C LYS A 23 -34.81 27.17 13.44
N GLN A 24 -35.20 27.14 14.71
CA GLN A 24 -34.26 27.25 15.82
C GLN A 24 -33.32 26.04 15.89
N GLU A 25 -33.87 24.82 15.89
CA GLU A 25 -33.06 23.59 15.94
C GLU A 25 -32.23 23.40 14.68
N GLY A 26 -32.79 23.73 13.51
CA GLY A 26 -32.06 23.69 12.24
C GLY A 26 -30.91 24.68 12.20
N PHE A 27 -31.10 25.87 12.78
CA PHE A 27 -30.06 26.89 12.87
C PHE A 27 -28.94 26.48 13.85
N ASP A 28 -29.28 25.96 15.03
CA ASP A 28 -28.29 25.48 16.00
C ASP A 28 -27.43 24.33 15.41
N MET A 29 -28.06 23.35 14.75
CA MET A 29 -27.32 22.30 14.04
C MET A 29 -26.40 22.86 12.94
N PHE A 30 -26.81 23.92 12.26
CA PHE A 30 -26.02 24.56 11.21
C PHE A 30 -24.82 25.33 11.78
N GLU A 31 -24.98 26.05 12.89
CA GLU A 31 -23.87 26.72 13.59
C GLU A 31 -22.84 25.70 14.08
N ASN A 32 -23.31 24.60 14.69
CA ASN A 32 -22.44 23.51 15.11
C ASN A 32 -21.68 22.87 13.94
N MET A 33 -22.33 22.70 12.79
CA MET A 33 -21.68 22.21 11.58
C MET A 33 -20.61 23.18 11.07
N ILE A 34 -20.88 24.49 11.05
CA ILE A 34 -19.89 25.51 10.66
C ILE A 34 -18.69 25.46 11.61
N ALA A 35 -18.91 25.41 12.92
CA ALA A 35 -17.84 25.34 13.91
C ALA A 35 -16.96 24.09 13.72
N ALA A 36 -17.58 22.94 13.41
CA ALA A 36 -16.86 21.71 13.08
C ALA A 36 -16.01 21.85 11.81
N ILE A 37 -16.55 22.46 10.74
CA ILE A 37 -15.81 22.68 9.48
C ILE A 37 -14.61 23.62 9.70
N GLN A 38 -14.79 24.69 10.46
CA GLN A 38 -13.70 25.62 10.78
C GLN A 38 -12.58 24.91 11.56
N THR A 39 -12.95 24.05 12.51
CA THR A 39 -11.98 23.28 13.29
C THR A 39 -11.24 22.27 12.42
N ASP A 40 -11.95 21.55 11.55
CA ASP A 40 -11.35 20.54 10.68
C ASP A 40 -10.45 21.15 9.60
N THR A 41 -10.85 22.28 9.01
CA THR A 41 -10.03 22.98 8.01
C THR A 41 -8.70 23.44 8.60
N VAL A 42 -8.73 24.06 9.78
CA VAL A 42 -7.53 24.44 10.53
C VAL A 42 -6.69 23.21 10.83
N ARG A 43 -7.27 22.17 11.44
CA ARG A 43 -6.56 20.92 11.76
C ARG A 43 -5.91 20.29 10.53
N ARG A 44 -6.61 20.29 9.39
CA ARG A 44 -6.11 19.74 8.13
C ARG A 44 -4.90 20.51 7.63
N ILE A 45 -4.95 21.84 7.61
CA ILE A 45 -3.81 22.69 7.21
C ILE A 45 -2.59 22.40 8.09
N PHE A 46 -2.77 22.34 9.42
CA PHE A 46 -1.66 22.11 10.35
C PHE A 46 -1.11 20.68 10.34
N THR A 47 -1.92 19.68 9.95
CA THR A 47 -1.50 18.26 9.97
C THR A 47 -1.00 17.77 8.60
N VAL A 48 -1.25 18.50 7.51
CA VAL A 48 -0.83 18.10 6.17
C VAL A 48 0.69 18.04 6.09
N ARG A 49 1.21 16.82 5.89
CA ARG A 49 2.62 16.60 5.53
C ARG A 49 2.74 16.64 4.02
N ILE A 50 3.42 17.66 3.50
CA ILE A 50 3.76 17.74 2.09
C ILE A 50 4.82 16.68 1.80
N ARG A 51 4.42 15.60 1.13
CA ARG A 51 5.35 14.67 0.49
C ARG A 51 5.89 15.39 -0.74
N GLN A 52 7.05 16.02 -0.63
CA GLN A 52 7.82 16.34 -1.84
C GLN A 52 8.16 15.00 -2.48
N ASN A 53 7.80 14.83 -3.75
CA ASN A 53 8.09 13.62 -4.54
C ASN A 53 9.61 13.53 -4.79
N GLU A 54 10.37 13.34 -3.73
CA GLU A 54 11.78 13.03 -3.82
C GLU A 54 11.87 11.55 -4.18
N GLU A 55 12.34 11.27 -5.39
CA GLU A 55 12.56 9.92 -5.88
C GLU A 55 13.34 9.15 -4.82
N VAL A 56 12.73 8.10 -4.25
CA VAL A 56 13.33 7.26 -3.22
C VAL A 56 14.54 6.55 -3.83
N LYS A 57 15.71 7.19 -3.76
CA LYS A 57 16.98 6.57 -4.10
C LYS A 57 17.22 5.48 -3.08
N ARG A 58 17.02 4.23 -3.50
CA ARG A 58 17.36 3.05 -2.73
C ARG A 58 18.88 3.01 -2.57
N GLU A 59 19.39 3.63 -1.53
CA GLU A 59 20.76 3.45 -1.11
C GLU A 59 20.91 2.01 -0.59
N ARG A 60 21.85 1.25 -1.15
CA ARG A 60 22.07 -0.14 -0.75
C ARG A 60 22.67 -0.14 0.66
N VAL A 61 21.83 -0.37 1.66
CA VAL A 61 22.25 -0.56 3.06
C VAL A 61 22.75 -1.99 3.26
N ALA A 62 23.86 -2.31 2.59
CA ALA A 62 24.68 -3.47 2.91
C ALA A 62 26.10 -3.18 2.39
N ARG A 63 26.95 -2.64 3.27
CA ARG A 63 28.39 -2.86 3.11
C ARG A 63 28.60 -4.34 3.38
N GLU A 64 29.02 -5.06 2.35
CA GLU A 64 29.36 -6.47 2.45
C GLU A 64 30.31 -6.65 3.63
N SER A 65 29.88 -7.42 4.63
CA SER A 65 30.78 -7.87 5.68
C SER A 65 31.83 -8.74 5.00
N GLY A 66 33.06 -8.25 5.01
CA GLY A 66 34.17 -8.87 4.31
C GLY A 66 34.47 -10.25 4.87
N ASP A 67 34.15 -11.29 4.11
CA ASP A 67 34.75 -12.60 4.27
C ASP A 67 36.13 -12.58 3.62
N ASN A 68 37.15 -12.47 4.46
CA ASN A 68 38.55 -12.62 4.08
C ASN A 68 38.78 -14.05 3.57
N VAL A 69 38.91 -14.23 2.26
CA VAL A 69 39.59 -15.39 1.67
C VAL A 69 40.66 -14.85 0.73
N GLY A 70 41.90 -14.97 1.18
CA GLY A 70 43.08 -14.49 0.47
C GLY A 70 43.27 -15.18 -0.88
N GLY A 71 43.87 -14.44 -1.81
CA GLY A 71 44.36 -14.96 -3.08
C GLY A 71 44.29 -13.94 -4.21
N ASP A 72 45.41 -13.22 -4.38
CA ASP A 72 45.91 -12.54 -5.58
C ASP A 72 44.95 -11.70 -6.45
N ASP A 73 45.25 -10.40 -6.46
CA ASP A 73 44.81 -9.41 -7.44
C ASP A 73 45.16 -9.83 -8.87
N SER A 74 44.17 -10.27 -9.67
CA SER A 74 44.08 -10.00 -11.13
C SER A 74 43.19 -10.97 -11.94
N VAL A 75 41.95 -11.29 -11.53
CA VAL A 75 40.98 -11.86 -12.49
C VAL A 75 39.57 -11.33 -12.23
N LYS A 76 39.06 -10.50 -13.16
CA LYS A 76 37.63 -10.15 -13.22
C LYS A 76 36.83 -11.44 -13.44
N LYS A 77 36.20 -11.97 -12.38
CA LYS A 77 35.28 -13.11 -12.49
C LYS A 77 33.99 -12.65 -13.16
N GLU A 78 33.88 -12.82 -14.46
CA GLU A 78 32.59 -12.74 -15.14
C GLU A 78 31.68 -13.90 -14.69
N PRO A 79 30.38 -13.64 -14.41
CA PRO A 79 29.46 -14.70 -13.99
C PRO A 79 29.27 -15.70 -15.14
N ARG A 80 29.72 -16.95 -14.93
CA ARG A 80 29.48 -18.06 -15.86
C ARG A 80 27.97 -18.29 -15.98
N LYS A 81 27.42 -18.06 -17.17
CA LYS A 81 26.03 -18.44 -17.49
C LYS A 81 25.92 -19.96 -17.52
N VAL A 82 25.52 -20.56 -16.40
CA VAL A 82 25.21 -21.99 -16.35
C VAL A 82 23.87 -22.21 -17.07
N LYS A 83 23.90 -22.86 -18.23
CA LYS A 83 22.68 -23.29 -18.93
C LYS A 83 22.03 -24.41 -18.11
N LYS A 84 20.89 -24.13 -17.49
CA LYS A 84 20.07 -25.16 -16.83
C LYS A 84 19.49 -26.06 -17.92
N VAL A 85 19.86 -27.34 -17.92
CA VAL A 85 19.32 -28.33 -18.86
C VAL A 85 17.85 -28.58 -18.51
N GLY A 86 16.95 -28.36 -19.47
CA GLY A 86 15.52 -28.59 -19.28
C GLY A 86 15.18 -30.08 -19.29
N ARG A 87 14.08 -30.46 -18.62
CA ARG A 87 13.66 -31.87 -18.45
C ARG A 87 13.45 -32.64 -19.79
N ASN A 88 13.18 -31.94 -20.89
CA ASN A 88 13.01 -32.52 -22.23
C ASN A 88 14.22 -32.37 -23.17
N ASP A 89 15.29 -31.67 -22.76
CA ASP A 89 16.50 -31.46 -23.57
C ASP A 89 17.34 -32.74 -23.70
N PRO A 90 18.21 -32.85 -24.73
CA PRO A 90 19.15 -33.97 -24.83
C PRO A 90 20.03 -34.07 -23.58
N CYS A 91 20.17 -35.29 -23.05
CA CYS A 91 20.94 -35.50 -21.83
C CYS A 91 22.43 -35.15 -22.04
N PRO A 92 23.05 -34.35 -21.15
CA PRO A 92 24.46 -33.99 -21.24
C PRO A 92 25.40 -35.19 -21.02
N CYS A 93 24.85 -36.34 -20.62
CA CYS A 93 25.55 -37.62 -20.46
C CYS A 93 25.85 -38.34 -21.79
N GLY A 94 25.45 -37.79 -22.95
CA GLY A 94 25.75 -38.35 -24.27
C GLY A 94 24.89 -39.55 -24.68
N SER A 95 23.85 -39.89 -23.91
CA SER A 95 23.01 -41.08 -24.14
C SER A 95 22.00 -40.97 -25.29
N GLY A 96 21.94 -39.82 -25.99
CA GLY A 96 20.97 -39.55 -27.08
C GLY A 96 19.50 -39.47 -26.63
N LEU A 97 19.21 -39.70 -25.35
CA LEU A 97 17.86 -39.66 -24.78
C LEU A 97 17.56 -38.31 -24.12
N LYS A 98 16.28 -37.93 -24.04
CA LYS A 98 15.83 -36.74 -23.29
C LYS A 98 16.21 -36.85 -21.81
N TYR A 99 16.57 -35.74 -21.16
CA TYR A 99 17.04 -35.69 -19.77
C TYR A 99 16.14 -36.47 -18.80
N LYS A 100 14.81 -36.31 -18.87
CA LYS A 100 13.83 -37.05 -18.06
C LYS A 100 13.85 -38.57 -18.21
N LYS A 101 14.34 -39.08 -19.34
CA LYS A 101 14.42 -40.53 -19.62
C LYS A 101 15.80 -41.11 -19.26
N CYS A 102 16.78 -40.26 -18.94
CA CYS A 102 18.13 -40.67 -18.60
C CYS A 102 18.52 -40.19 -17.18
N CYS A 103 19.40 -39.20 -17.02
CA CYS A 103 19.85 -38.74 -15.70
C CYS A 103 18.72 -38.16 -14.82
N GLY A 104 17.69 -37.54 -15.42
CA GLY A 104 16.55 -36.97 -14.69
C GLY A 104 15.41 -37.94 -14.40
N ARG A 105 15.61 -39.26 -14.52
CA ARG A 105 14.57 -40.28 -14.29
C ARG A 105 14.31 -40.56 -12.81
N ASN A 106 15.32 -40.38 -11.96
CA ASN A 106 15.26 -40.64 -10.52
C ASN A 106 15.19 -39.36 -9.67
N GLU A 107 15.33 -38.19 -10.29
CA GLU A 107 15.08 -36.89 -9.65
C GLU A 107 13.58 -36.60 -9.75
N LYS A 108 12.82 -36.96 -8.69
CA LYS A 108 11.38 -36.67 -8.58
C LYS A 108 11.14 -35.17 -8.51
#